data_AF-A0A503DA11-F1
#
_entry.id   AF-A0A503DA11-F1
#
_cell.length_a   1.000
_cell.length_b   1.000
_cell.length_c   1.000
_cell.angle_alpha   90.00
_cell.angle_beta   90.00
_cell.angle_gamma   90.00
#
_symmetry.space_group_name_H-M   'P 1'
#
loop_
_entity.id
_entity.type
_entity.pdbx_description
1 polymer ?
#
loop_
_entity_poly.entity_id
_entity_poly.type
_entity_poly.pdbx_seq_one_letter_code
_entity_poly.pdbx_strand_id
1 'polypeptide(L)'
;MDALDDKVLESTLAESLADLVPDEKTVSEDEFVEVVGGALEAVGGTLLFKMCVQNEGEGQHVAAASVGDGGNRQFLLLTLPTVGGALKVETISRSSNPVAGIAAAYAGLMDAFKTAA
;
A
#
# COMPACT_ATOMS: atom_id res chain seq x y z
N MET A 1 -18.40 -5.95 6.09
CA MET A 1 -17.20 -5.39 6.74
C MET A 1 -17.07 -3.96 6.26
N ASP A 2 -16.87 -3.05 7.19
CA ASP A 2 -17.18 -1.61 7.13
C ASP A 2 -16.27 -0.80 6.19
N ALA A 3 -16.85 -0.28 5.11
CA ALA A 3 -16.18 0.71 4.25
C ALA A 3 -15.85 2.04 4.96
N LEU A 4 -16.41 2.25 6.16
CA LEU A 4 -16.06 3.40 7.02
C LEU A 4 -14.68 3.22 7.66
N ASP A 5 -14.35 2.02 8.13
CA ASP A 5 -13.03 1.73 8.69
C ASP A 5 -11.95 1.84 7.62
N ASP A 6 -12.21 1.34 6.40
CA ASP A 6 -11.28 1.44 5.28
C ASP A 6 -10.90 2.90 4.96
N LYS A 7 -11.88 3.81 4.87
CA LYS A 7 -11.63 5.23 4.56
C LYS A 7 -10.84 5.97 5.64
N VAL A 8 -11.10 5.65 6.89
CA VAL A 8 -10.38 6.25 8.02
C VAL A 8 -8.93 5.78 8.00
N LEU A 9 -8.72 4.47 7.80
CA LEU A 9 -7.39 3.89 7.67
C LEU A 9 -6.64 4.51 6.47
N GLU A 10 -7.26 4.56 5.30
CA GLU A 10 -6.72 5.17 4.08
C GLU A 10 -6.24 6.61 4.34
N SER A 11 -7.07 7.42 5.00
CA SER A 11 -6.76 8.83 5.26
C SER A 11 -5.67 8.99 6.33
N THR A 12 -5.70 8.22 7.41
CA THR A 12 -4.69 8.28 8.48
C THR A 12 -3.33 7.80 7.99
N LEU A 13 -3.27 6.73 7.20
CA LEU A 13 -2.04 6.29 6.56
C LEU A 13 -1.56 7.33 5.55
N ALA A 14 -2.43 7.82 4.66
CA ALA A 14 -2.04 8.82 3.68
C ALA A 14 -1.46 10.08 4.35
N GLU A 15 -2.08 10.57 5.43
CA GLU A 15 -1.60 11.73 6.19
C GLU A 15 -0.26 11.43 6.90
N SER A 16 -0.15 10.29 7.59
CA SER A 16 1.10 9.91 8.27
C SER A 16 2.26 9.69 7.31
N LEU A 17 1.98 9.15 6.12
CA LEU A 17 2.98 8.93 5.09
C LEU A 17 3.28 10.21 4.30
N ALA A 18 2.31 11.08 4.06
CA ALA A 18 2.54 12.35 3.37
C ALA A 18 3.51 13.25 4.16
N ASP A 19 3.47 13.21 5.50
CA ASP A 19 4.44 13.92 6.34
C ASP A 19 5.88 13.36 6.21
N LEU A 20 6.00 12.10 5.80
CA LEU A 20 7.28 11.39 5.65
C LEU A 20 7.82 11.38 4.22
N VAL A 21 6.97 11.61 3.21
CA VAL A 21 7.37 11.66 1.80
C VAL A 21 7.79 13.09 1.44
N PRO A 22 8.98 13.32 0.87
CA PRO A 22 9.42 14.65 0.48
C PRO A 22 8.54 15.24 -0.64
N ASP A 23 8.00 16.44 -0.41
CA ASP A 23 6.94 17.10 -1.22
C ASP A 23 7.34 17.40 -2.68
N GLU A 24 8.64 17.51 -3.00
CA GLU A 24 9.10 18.06 -4.29
C GLU A 24 10.31 17.35 -4.92
N LYS A 25 10.56 16.07 -4.59
CA LYS A 25 11.69 15.33 -5.19
C LYS A 25 11.25 14.00 -5.78
N THR A 26 11.89 13.61 -6.89
CA THR A 26 11.83 12.27 -7.45
C THR A 26 12.23 11.27 -6.36
N VAL A 27 11.23 10.65 -5.73
CA VAL A 27 11.42 9.64 -4.70
C VAL A 27 11.93 8.39 -5.40
N SER A 28 13.09 7.88 -4.97
CA SER A 28 13.63 6.63 -5.50
C SER A 28 12.88 5.44 -4.91
N GLU A 29 12.88 4.30 -5.60
CA GLU A 29 12.20 3.07 -5.14
C GLU A 29 12.65 2.59 -3.76
N ASP A 30 13.89 2.88 -3.35
CA ASP A 30 14.41 2.52 -2.04
C ASP A 30 13.92 3.48 -0.95
N GLU A 31 13.92 4.79 -1.22
CA GLU A 31 13.41 5.81 -0.31
C GLU A 31 11.90 5.63 -0.07
N PHE A 32 11.14 5.34 -1.13
CA PHE A 32 9.73 5.01 -1.04
C PHE A 32 9.48 3.85 -0.07
N VAL A 33 10.34 2.83 -0.08
CA VAL A 33 10.16 1.63 0.74
C VAL A 33 10.59 1.82 2.16
N GLU A 34 11.65 2.60 2.39
CA GLU A 34 12.03 2.96 3.76
C GLU A 34 10.92 3.77 4.42
N VAL A 35 10.38 4.76 3.72
CA VAL A 35 9.27 5.59 4.22
C VAL A 35 8.01 4.76 4.43
N VAL A 36 7.61 3.97 3.41
CA VAL A 36 6.41 3.15 3.49
C VAL A 36 6.55 2.03 4.52
N GLY A 37 7.71 1.38 4.58
CA GLY A 37 8.02 0.34 5.55
C GLY A 37 7.95 0.88 6.98
N GLY A 38 8.62 2.00 7.26
CA GLY A 38 8.61 2.62 8.59
C GLY A 38 7.21 3.07 9.03
N ALA A 39 6.42 3.66 8.13
CA ALA A 39 5.05 4.05 8.42
C ALA A 39 4.12 2.85 8.63
N LEU A 40 4.28 1.78 7.83
CA LEU A 40 3.53 0.55 8.00
C LEU A 40 3.86 -0.10 9.35
N GLU A 41 5.13 -0.20 9.73
CA GLU A 41 5.51 -0.75 11.03
C GLU A 41 4.88 0.03 12.20
N ALA A 42 4.77 1.36 12.09
CA ALA A 42 4.14 2.20 13.10
C ALA A 42 2.64 1.91 13.30
N VAL A 43 1.95 1.44 12.26
CA VAL A 43 0.52 1.10 12.31
C VAL A 43 0.26 -0.41 12.44
N GLY A 44 1.30 -1.22 12.70
CA GLY A 44 1.17 -2.69 12.74
C GLY A 44 0.92 -3.31 11.38
N GLY A 45 1.43 -2.66 10.33
CA GLY A 45 1.44 -3.12 8.96
C GLY A 45 2.77 -3.73 8.53
N THR A 46 2.72 -4.47 7.44
CA THR A 46 3.85 -5.13 6.81
C THR A 46 3.77 -4.90 5.31
N LEU A 47 4.89 -4.50 4.71
CA LEU A 47 5.01 -4.41 3.26
C LEU A 47 5.06 -5.82 2.68
N LEU A 48 4.19 -6.11 1.71
CA LEU A 48 4.14 -7.40 1.02
C LEU A 48 5.09 -7.40 -0.17
N PHE A 49 4.96 -6.39 -1.03
CA PHE A 49 5.82 -6.22 -2.20
C PHE A 49 5.74 -4.79 -2.72
N LYS A 50 6.73 -4.42 -3.53
CA LYS A 50 6.79 -3.17 -4.27
C LYS A 50 6.95 -3.45 -5.77
N MET A 51 6.41 -2.60 -6.63
CA MET A 51 6.78 -2.55 -8.04
C MET A 51 6.62 -1.14 -8.59
N CYS A 52 7.41 -0.81 -9.61
CA CYS A 52 7.17 0.36 -10.46
C CYS A 52 6.27 -0.05 -11.64
N VAL A 53 5.11 0.57 -11.78
CA VAL A 53 4.21 0.40 -12.94
C VAL A 53 4.23 1.67 -13.80
N GLN A 54 4.11 1.52 -15.11
CA GLN A 54 3.79 2.66 -15.98
C GLN A 54 2.28 2.76 -16.11
N ASN A 55 1.72 3.88 -15.67
CA ASN A 55 0.30 4.19 -15.78
C ASN A 55 0.13 5.42 -16.66
N GLU A 56 -0.60 5.27 -17.78
CA GLU A 56 -0.86 6.34 -18.76
C GLU A 56 0.38 7.09 -19.29
N GLY A 57 1.56 6.46 -19.24
CA GLY A 57 2.84 7.04 -19.72
C GLY A 57 3.67 7.71 -18.63
N GLU A 58 3.19 7.73 -17.38
CA GLU A 58 3.94 8.17 -16.20
C GLU A 58 4.29 6.97 -15.31
N GLY A 59 5.52 6.95 -14.79
CA GLY A 59 5.92 5.93 -13.82
C GLY A 59 5.20 6.14 -12.49
N GLN A 60 4.82 5.06 -11.83
CA GLN A 60 4.22 5.06 -10.50
C GLN A 60 4.85 3.96 -9.66
N HIS A 61 5.38 4.33 -8.50
CA HIS A 61 5.78 3.39 -7.46
C HIS A 61 4.53 2.89 -6.76
N VAL A 62 4.30 1.59 -6.81
CA VAL A 62 3.17 0.94 -6.15
C VAL A 62 3.70 -0.06 -5.12
N ALA A 63 3.24 0.09 -3.88
CA ALA A 63 3.51 -0.83 -2.80
C ALA A 63 2.20 -1.49 -2.35
N ALA A 64 2.25 -2.81 -2.16
CA ALA A 64 1.19 -3.53 -1.50
C ALA A 64 1.59 -3.80 -0.05
N ALA A 65 0.69 -3.51 0.87
CA ALA A 65 0.88 -3.67 2.29
C ALA A 65 -0.30 -4.38 2.93
N SER A 66 -0.06 -5.05 4.05
CA SER A 66 -1.10 -5.59 4.92
C SER A 66 -1.01 -4.95 6.29
N VAL A 67 -2.13 -4.47 6.84
CA VAL A 67 -2.23 -3.92 8.19
C VAL A 67 -3.10 -4.85 9.04
N GLY A 68 -2.63 -5.17 10.24
CA GLY A 68 -3.29 -6.10 11.16
C GLY A 68 -2.88 -7.56 10.98
N ASP A 69 -3.37 -8.43 11.86
CA ASP A 69 -3.00 -9.85 11.91
C ASP A 69 -4.22 -10.78 11.83
N GLY A 70 -3.99 -12.03 11.41
CA GLY A 70 -5.01 -13.07 11.31
C GLY A 70 -6.16 -12.75 10.35
N GLY A 71 -7.39 -13.05 10.77
CA GLY A 71 -8.61 -12.91 9.95
C GLY A 71 -9.13 -11.47 9.78
N ASN A 72 -8.48 -10.48 10.39
CA ASN A 72 -8.82 -9.06 10.25
C ASN A 72 -7.72 -8.25 9.57
N ARG A 73 -6.78 -8.90 8.87
CA ARG A 73 -5.78 -8.19 8.07
C ARG A 73 -6.45 -7.44 6.92
N GLN A 74 -6.22 -6.14 6.85
CA GLN A 74 -6.63 -5.30 5.73
C GLN A 74 -5.45 -5.14 4.79
N PHE A 75 -5.74 -5.12 3.50
CA PHE A 75 -4.71 -4.91 2.50
C PHE A 75 -4.86 -3.56 1.84
N LEU A 76 -3.72 -2.88 1.72
CA LEU A 76 -3.60 -1.53 1.22
C LEU A 76 -2.66 -1.51 0.03
N LEU A 77 -2.96 -0.61 -0.88
CA LEU A 77 -2.19 -0.27 -2.04
C LEU A 77 -1.76 1.19 -1.89
N LEU A 78 -0.46 1.41 -1.86
CA LEU A 78 0.15 2.72 -1.79
C LEU A 78 0.71 3.04 -3.18
N THR A 79 0.27 4.13 -3.78
CA THR A 79 0.70 4.56 -5.12
C THR A 79 1.31 5.94 -5.04
N LEU A 80 2.54 6.07 -5.49
CA LEU A 80 3.27 7.32 -5.57
C LEU A 80 3.72 7.57 -7.02
N PRO A 81 3.42 8.74 -7.62
CA PRO A 81 3.95 9.10 -8.92
C PRO A 81 5.49 9.21 -8.88
N THR A 82 6.20 8.68 -9.89
CA THR A 82 7.67 8.81 -9.98
C THR A 82 8.12 10.25 -10.15
N VAL A 83 7.23 11.11 -10.64
CA VAL A 83 7.48 12.55 -10.83
C VAL A 83 7.37 13.36 -9.53
N GLY A 84 7.11 12.71 -8.40
CA GLY A 84 6.78 13.37 -7.14
C GLY A 84 5.30 13.74 -7.08
N GLY A 85 4.73 13.78 -5.88
CA GLY A 85 3.32 14.10 -5.66
C GLY A 85 2.73 13.41 -4.44
N ALA A 86 1.42 13.56 -4.25
CA ALA A 86 0.73 13.00 -3.10
C ALA A 86 0.72 11.47 -3.14
N LEU A 87 1.16 10.85 -2.04
CA LEU A 87 1.00 9.42 -1.85
C LEU A 87 -0.49 9.08 -1.75
N LYS A 88 -0.95 8.23 -2.65
CA LYS A 88 -2.32 7.73 -2.62
C LYS A 88 -2.36 6.40 -1.89
N VAL A 89 -3.14 6.31 -0.82
CA VAL A 89 -3.40 5.06 -0.10
C VAL A 89 -4.82 4.62 -0.38
N GLU A 90 -4.96 3.41 -0.92
CA GLU A 90 -6.26 2.81 -1.21
C GLU A 90 -6.31 1.37 -0.71
N THR A 91 -7.46 0.95 -0.23
CA THR A 91 -7.72 -0.45 0.09
C THR A 91 -7.85 -1.26 -1.18
N ILE A 92 -7.35 -2.49 -1.17
CA ILE A 92 -7.38 -3.37 -2.35
C ILE A 92 -8.82 -3.55 -2.88
N SER A 93 -9.79 -3.64 -1.97
CA SER A 93 -11.20 -3.80 -2.33
C SER A 93 -11.80 -2.60 -3.06
N ARG A 94 -11.19 -1.41 -2.94
CA ARG A 94 -11.65 -0.15 -3.56
C ARG A 94 -10.73 0.36 -4.66
N SER A 95 -9.51 -0.16 -4.75
CA SER A 95 -8.55 0.26 -5.77
C SER A 95 -8.86 -0.39 -7.12
N SER A 96 -8.89 0.42 -8.18
CA SER A 96 -9.00 -0.06 -9.57
C SER A 96 -7.63 -0.33 -10.20
N ASN A 97 -6.55 -0.20 -9.44
CA ASN A 97 -5.20 -0.43 -9.93
C ASN A 97 -4.97 -1.94 -10.16
N PRO A 98 -4.43 -2.37 -11.31
CA PRO A 98 -4.17 -3.79 -11.58
C PRO A 98 -3.29 -4.47 -10.52
N VAL A 99 -2.42 -3.71 -9.84
CA VAL A 99 -1.58 -4.21 -8.74
C VAL A 99 -2.42 -4.61 -7.52
N ALA A 100 -3.58 -3.98 -7.30
CA ALA A 100 -4.53 -4.36 -6.26
C ALA A 100 -5.00 -5.82 -6.45
N GLY A 101 -5.29 -6.21 -7.70
CA GLY A 101 -5.66 -7.60 -8.01
C GLY A 101 -4.54 -8.60 -7.70
N ILE A 102 -3.28 -8.24 -7.93
CA ILE A 102 -2.11 -9.06 -7.61
C ILE A 102 -1.98 -9.22 -6.09
N ALA A 103 -2.12 -8.12 -5.35
CA ALA A 103 -2.05 -8.15 -3.90
C ALA A 103 -3.23 -8.92 -3.27
N ALA A 104 -4.43 -8.83 -3.84
CA ALA A 104 -5.59 -9.65 -3.46
C ALA A 104 -5.31 -11.15 -3.68
N ALA A 105 -4.72 -11.50 -4.82
CA ALA A 105 -4.37 -12.89 -5.12
C ALA A 105 -3.30 -13.43 -4.15
N TYR A 106 -2.29 -12.61 -3.84
CA TYR A 106 -1.23 -12.96 -2.88
C TYR A 106 -1.78 -13.16 -1.46
N ALA A 107 -2.68 -12.27 -1.03
CA ALA A 107 -3.42 -12.39 0.22
C ALA A 107 -4.18 -13.72 0.31
N GLY A 108 -4.95 -14.06 -0.73
CA GLY A 108 -5.69 -15.31 -0.81
C GLY A 108 -4.78 -16.54 -0.80
N LEU A 109 -3.62 -16.45 -1.43
CA LEU A 109 -2.60 -17.51 -1.42
C LEU A 109 -2.05 -17.75 -0.01
N MET A 110 -1.69 -16.68 0.71
CA MET A 110 -1.23 -16.76 2.09
C MET A 110 -2.29 -17.31 3.04
N ASP A 111 -3.57 -17.01 2.78
CA ASP A 111 -4.69 -17.52 3.57
C ASP A 111 -4.85 -19.04 3.42
N ALA A 112 -4.77 -19.52 2.17
CA ALA A 112 -4.78 -20.93 1.85
C ALA A 112 -3.59 -21.68 2.49
N PHE A 113 -2.40 -21.05 2.51
CA PHE A 113 -1.23 -21.63 3.16
C PHE A 113 -1.35 -21.67 4.69
N LYS A 114 -1.95 -20.65 5.34
CA LYS A 114 -2.20 -20.67 6.80
C LYS A 114 -3.30 -21.67 7.19
N THR A 115 -4.31 -21.88 6.34
CA THR A 115 -5.42 -22.82 6.59
C THR A 115 -4.99 -24.29 6.45
N ALA A 116 -3.88 -24.56 5.77
CA ALA A 116 -3.37 -25.91 5.54
C ALA A 116 -2.35 -26.39 6.60
N ALA A 117 -2.09 -25.60 7.65
CA ALA A 117 -1.08 -25.89 8.68
C ALA A 117 -1.71 -26.21 10.05
#